data_AF-A0A319DYQ5-F1
#
_entry.id   AF-A0A319DYQ5-F1
#
_cell.length_a   1.000
_cell.length_b   1.000
_cell.length_c   1.000
_cell.angle_alpha   90.00
_cell.angle_beta   90.00
_cell.angle_gamma   90.00
#
_symmetry.space_group_name_H-M   'P 1'
#
loop_
_entity.id
_entity.type
_entity.pdbx_description
1 polymer ?
#
loop_
_entity_poly.entity_id
_entity_poly.type
_entity_poly.pdbx_seq_one_letter_code
_entity_poly.pdbx_strand_id
1 'polypeptide(L)'
;MLPLTLLSCLLATTVTAHPSQTLNKRSVTCLKVGATATASWTNSAGQTCLYVGVVGSNYGENSDGEGDYSCNGRCGTGCTGFALGNVYTQDCFSHDMCSYFNDASGGASDPNCGAAFKAAEDDYLLGVVDGCSQTNPTNAVSKPTATPVCT
;
A
#
# COMPACT_ATOMS: atom_id res chain seq x y z
N MET A 1 -40.82 -5.66 -61.45
CA MET A 1 -41.11 -6.21 -60.11
C MET A 1 -39.82 -6.73 -59.52
N LEU A 2 -39.31 -6.09 -58.46
CA LEU A 2 -38.61 -6.64 -57.27
C LEU A 2 -37.70 -5.53 -56.68
N PRO A 3 -37.96 -4.97 -55.49
CA PRO A 3 -37.03 -4.06 -54.84
C PRO A 3 -36.02 -4.85 -54.00
N LEU A 4 -34.74 -4.51 -54.12
CA LEU A 4 -33.65 -5.04 -53.32
C LEU A 4 -33.62 -4.30 -51.97
N THR A 5 -34.13 -4.94 -50.91
CA THR A 5 -34.10 -4.40 -49.55
C THR A 5 -32.71 -4.57 -48.94
N LEU A 6 -32.06 -3.44 -48.63
CA LEU A 6 -30.81 -3.38 -47.86
C LEU A 6 -31.13 -3.71 -46.39
N LEU A 7 -30.68 -4.87 -45.90
CA LEU A 7 -30.80 -5.26 -44.49
C LEU A 7 -29.56 -4.80 -43.72
N SER A 8 -29.65 -3.63 -43.08
CA SER A 8 -28.63 -3.18 -42.12
C SER A 8 -28.69 -4.02 -40.85
N CYS A 9 -27.68 -4.87 -40.65
CA CYS A 9 -27.49 -5.64 -39.43
C CYS A 9 -26.91 -4.71 -38.34
N LEU A 10 -27.75 -4.26 -37.42
CA LEU A 10 -27.33 -3.53 -36.21
C LEU A 10 -26.72 -4.54 -35.23
N LEU A 11 -25.40 -4.59 -35.12
CA LEU A 11 -24.69 -5.26 -34.03
C LEU A 11 -24.98 -4.48 -32.73
N ALA A 12 -25.85 -5.03 -31.89
CA ALA A 12 -26.02 -4.54 -30.52
C ALA A 12 -24.82 -4.99 -29.68
N THR A 13 -23.86 -4.10 -29.48
CA THR A 13 -22.80 -4.29 -28.48
C THR A 13 -23.39 -4.06 -27.09
N THR A 14 -23.72 -5.15 -26.39
CA THR A 14 -24.05 -5.08 -24.96
C THR A 14 -22.76 -4.80 -24.19
N VAL A 15 -22.54 -3.53 -23.85
CA VAL A 15 -21.51 -3.14 -22.90
C VAL A 15 -21.95 -3.65 -21.53
N THR A 16 -21.39 -4.77 -21.09
CA THR A 16 -21.51 -5.18 -19.69
C THR A 16 -20.74 -4.16 -18.87
N ALA A 17 -21.46 -3.28 -18.16
CA ALA A 17 -20.87 -2.43 -17.14
C ALA A 17 -20.31 -3.36 -16.06
N HIS A 18 -18.99 -3.56 -16.05
CA HIS A 18 -18.32 -4.17 -14.92
C HIS A 18 -18.58 -3.25 -13.72
N PRO A 19 -18.95 -3.78 -12.54
CA PRO A 19 -18.99 -2.95 -11.36
C PRO A 19 -17.58 -2.37 -11.20
N SER A 20 -17.47 -1.05 -11.40
CA SER A 20 -16.30 -0.31 -10.95
C SER A 20 -16.10 -0.71 -9.51
N GLN A 21 -15.02 -1.44 -9.23
CA GLN A 21 -14.52 -1.50 -7.88
C GLN A 21 -14.35 -0.05 -7.49
N THR A 22 -15.23 0.44 -6.63
CA THR A 22 -15.06 1.71 -5.97
C THR A 22 -13.77 1.56 -5.20
N LEU A 23 -12.67 1.96 -5.85
CA LEU A 23 -11.42 2.23 -5.19
C LEU A 23 -11.82 3.31 -4.18
N ASN A 24 -12.12 2.90 -2.95
CA ASN A 24 -12.32 3.81 -1.84
C ASN A 24 -10.95 4.43 -1.60
N LYS A 25 -10.62 5.41 -2.45
CA LYS A 25 -9.42 6.19 -2.45
C LYS A 25 -9.40 6.87 -1.09
N ARG A 26 -8.61 6.33 -0.16
CA ARG A 26 -8.49 6.96 1.15
C ARG A 26 -7.86 8.32 0.91
N SER A 27 -8.35 9.33 1.62
CA SER A 27 -7.60 10.57 1.76
C SER A 27 -6.25 10.24 2.40
N VAL A 28 -5.18 10.85 1.91
CA VAL A 28 -3.86 10.74 2.54
C VAL A 28 -3.99 11.05 4.02
N THR A 29 -3.50 10.15 4.86
CA THR A 29 -3.51 10.33 6.31
C THR A 29 -2.08 10.42 6.80
N CYS A 30 -1.62 11.63 7.12
CA CYS A 30 -0.28 11.83 7.65
C CYS A 30 -0.13 11.15 9.01
N LEU A 31 0.97 10.42 9.18
CA LEU A 31 1.39 9.87 10.46
C LEU A 31 2.60 10.62 11.00
N LYS A 32 2.74 10.72 12.31
CA LYS A 32 3.87 11.39 12.95
C LYS A 32 4.94 10.38 13.37
N VAL A 33 6.20 10.62 13.03
CA VAL A 33 7.35 9.82 13.49
C VAL A 33 7.38 9.77 15.02
N GLY A 34 7.58 8.58 15.58
CA GLY A 34 7.55 8.30 17.01
C GLY A 34 6.15 8.07 17.60
N ALA A 35 5.08 8.32 16.84
CA ALA A 35 3.73 7.98 17.28
C ALA A 35 3.42 6.49 17.07
N THR A 36 2.54 5.95 17.91
CA THR A 36 1.95 4.63 17.67
C THR A 36 0.90 4.72 16.58
N ALA A 37 0.91 3.77 15.65
CA ALA A 37 -0.09 3.61 14.60
C ALA A 37 -0.50 2.14 14.47
N THR A 38 -1.70 1.92 13.94
CA THR A 38 -2.20 0.59 13.61
C THR A 38 -2.13 0.38 12.11
N ALA A 39 -1.30 -0.55 11.66
CA ALA A 39 -1.29 -1.04 10.30
C ALA A 39 -2.46 -2.00 10.08
N SER A 40 -3.07 -1.94 8.90
CA SER A 40 -4.13 -2.86 8.48
C SER A 40 -3.95 -3.25 7.02
N TRP A 41 -3.99 -4.55 6.72
CA TRP A 41 -3.98 -5.05 5.34
C TRP A 41 -4.86 -6.29 5.20
N THR A 42 -5.16 -6.66 3.96
CA THR A 42 -5.85 -7.90 3.62
C THR A 42 -4.85 -8.86 3.01
N ASN A 43 -4.66 -10.03 3.62
CA ASN A 43 -3.69 -11.03 3.15
C ASN A 43 -4.27 -11.88 1.99
N SER A 44 -3.45 -12.79 1.46
CA SER A 44 -3.84 -13.70 0.36
C SER A 44 -4.98 -14.66 0.70
N ALA A 45 -5.22 -14.92 1.98
CA ALA A 45 -6.35 -15.72 2.47
C ALA A 45 -7.65 -14.91 2.61
N GLY A 46 -7.63 -13.60 2.30
CA GLY A 46 -8.78 -12.71 2.44
C GLY A 46 -9.04 -12.25 3.88
N GLN A 47 -8.13 -12.52 4.82
CA GLN A 47 -8.25 -12.09 6.21
C GLN A 47 -7.78 -10.66 6.39
N THR A 48 -8.38 -9.95 7.34
CA THR A 48 -7.86 -8.64 7.75
C THR A 48 -6.82 -8.83 8.84
N CYS A 49 -5.59 -8.40 8.56
CA CYS A 49 -4.47 -8.45 9.48
C CYS A 49 -4.22 -7.06 10.07
N LEU A 50 -4.01 -7.01 11.39
CA LEU A 50 -3.71 -5.80 12.15
C LEU A 50 -2.37 -5.94 12.87
N TYR A 51 -1.61 -4.85 12.88
CA TYR A 51 -0.39 -4.74 13.68
C TYR A 51 -0.27 -3.34 14.28
N VAL A 52 0.10 -3.24 15.55
CA VAL A 52 0.34 -1.96 16.23
C VAL A 52 1.83 -1.76 16.37
N GLY A 53 2.34 -0.66 15.84
CA GLY A 53 3.77 -0.33 15.87
C GLY A 53 4.03 1.16 16.01
N VAL A 54 5.31 1.53 16.02
CA VAL A 54 5.75 2.93 16.09
C VAL A 54 6.19 3.39 14.71
N VAL A 55 5.69 4.54 14.27
CA VAL A 55 6.03 5.16 12.99
C VAL A 55 7.49 5.62 13.03
N GLY A 56 8.25 5.32 11.98
CA GLY A 56 9.69 5.55 11.92
C GLY A 56 10.52 4.56 12.74
N SER A 57 9.96 3.41 13.12
CA SER A 57 10.76 2.33 13.70
C SER A 57 11.85 1.86 12.73
N ASN A 58 12.90 1.26 13.29
CA ASN A 58 13.93 0.56 12.51
C ASN A 58 13.88 -0.93 12.81
N TYR A 59 13.26 -1.71 11.93
CA TYR A 59 13.20 -3.18 12.04
C TYR A 59 14.33 -3.88 11.28
N GLY A 60 15.15 -3.13 10.52
CA GLY A 60 16.22 -3.66 9.69
C GLY A 60 15.68 -4.42 8.48
N GLU A 61 16.19 -5.64 8.26
CA GLU A 61 15.72 -6.55 7.22
C GLU A 61 14.62 -7.49 7.74
N ASN A 62 13.81 -8.02 6.83
CA ASN A 62 12.75 -9.00 7.11
C ASN A 62 13.31 -10.39 7.51
N SER A 63 12.50 -11.45 7.43
CA SER A 63 12.94 -12.82 7.78
C SER A 63 14.00 -13.35 6.80
N ASP A 64 13.84 -12.99 5.53
CA ASP A 64 14.66 -13.47 4.42
C ASP A 64 15.98 -12.71 4.26
N GLY A 65 16.22 -11.69 5.10
CA GLY A 65 17.39 -10.82 4.99
C GLY A 65 17.27 -9.82 3.86
N GLU A 66 16.04 -9.50 3.44
CA GLU A 66 15.74 -8.56 2.36
C GLU A 66 15.01 -7.31 2.87
N GLY A 67 14.99 -6.29 2.01
CA GLY A 67 14.32 -5.02 2.26
C GLY A 67 15.05 -4.08 3.22
N ASP A 68 14.58 -2.84 3.28
CA ASP A 68 15.03 -1.84 4.25
C ASP A 68 13.81 -1.32 5.00
N TYR A 69 13.63 -1.81 6.23
CA TYR A 69 12.54 -1.39 7.12
C TYR A 69 13.08 -0.49 8.24
N SER A 70 14.03 0.40 7.91
CA SER A 70 14.69 1.25 8.91
C SER A 70 13.92 2.54 9.29
N CYS A 71 12.77 2.78 8.66
CA CYS A 71 11.93 3.99 8.83
C CYS A 71 10.47 3.69 8.51
N ASN A 72 9.90 2.70 9.19
CA ASN A 72 8.57 2.18 8.88
C ASN A 72 7.49 3.27 8.81
N GLY A 73 6.69 3.25 7.75
CA GLY A 73 5.64 4.23 7.47
C GLY A 73 6.07 5.37 6.57
N ARG A 74 7.36 5.43 6.20
CA ARG A 74 7.83 6.30 5.14
C ARG A 74 7.36 5.75 3.79
N CYS A 75 6.68 6.55 2.99
CA CYS A 75 6.44 6.22 1.59
C CYS A 75 7.77 6.23 0.83
N GLY A 76 8.06 5.16 0.09
CA GLY A 76 9.36 4.96 -0.52
C GLY A 76 9.86 3.54 -0.37
N THR A 77 10.78 3.15 -1.25
CA THR A 77 11.68 2.05 -0.94
C THR A 77 12.66 2.49 0.14
N GLY A 78 12.71 1.78 1.26
CA GLY A 78 13.67 2.02 2.34
C GLY A 78 13.66 3.45 2.89
N CYS A 79 14.78 3.86 3.48
CA CYS A 79 14.94 5.19 4.08
C CYS A 79 15.63 6.22 3.21
N THR A 80 16.13 5.80 2.05
CA THR A 80 16.83 6.66 1.11
C THR A 80 16.32 6.54 -0.33
N GLY A 81 15.22 5.80 -0.56
CA GLY A 81 14.70 5.56 -1.91
C GLY A 81 13.89 6.71 -2.51
N PHE A 82 13.43 6.46 -3.74
CA PHE A 82 12.89 7.38 -4.76
C PHE A 82 11.60 8.18 -4.44
N ALA A 83 11.19 8.29 -3.17
CA ALA A 83 10.07 9.14 -2.83
C ALA A 83 10.44 10.63 -2.91
N LEU A 84 9.46 11.48 -3.23
CA LEU A 84 9.58 12.93 -3.16
C LEU A 84 9.67 13.37 -1.69
N GLY A 85 10.82 13.16 -1.06
CA GLY A 85 11.05 13.46 0.35
C GLY A 85 10.75 12.29 1.29
N ASN A 86 10.49 12.63 2.54
CA ASN A 86 10.30 11.70 3.65
C ASN A 86 8.87 11.84 4.18
N VAL A 87 7.94 11.30 3.42
CA VAL A 87 6.50 11.38 3.67
C VAL A 87 6.09 10.19 4.53
N TYR A 88 5.45 10.44 5.67
CA TYR A 88 4.96 9.38 6.55
C TYR A 88 3.43 9.34 6.57
N THR A 89 2.85 8.21 6.19
CA THR A 89 1.39 8.09 6.04
C THR A 89 0.87 6.72 6.47
N GLN A 90 -0.45 6.64 6.64
CA GLN A 90 -1.12 5.44 7.12
C GLN A 90 -1.06 4.26 6.14
N ASP A 91 -1.20 4.49 4.83
CA ASP A 91 -1.17 3.39 3.88
C ASP A 91 0.27 2.92 3.64
N CYS A 92 1.25 3.82 3.62
CA CYS A 92 2.68 3.45 3.60
C CYS A 92 3.08 2.67 4.86
N PHE A 93 2.59 3.05 6.06
CA PHE A 93 2.83 2.27 7.28
C PHE A 93 2.19 0.89 7.23
N SER A 94 0.98 0.79 6.70
CA SER A 94 0.30 -0.50 6.56
C SER A 94 1.01 -1.41 5.56
N HIS A 95 1.48 -0.85 4.44
CA HIS A 95 2.26 -1.56 3.45
C HIS A 95 3.59 -2.07 4.03
N ASP A 96 4.34 -1.23 4.75
CA ASP A 96 5.62 -1.64 5.34
C ASP A 96 5.45 -2.78 6.35
N MET A 97 4.42 -2.73 7.20
CA MET A 97 4.14 -3.81 8.14
C MET A 97 3.73 -5.08 7.40
N CYS A 98 2.86 -4.98 6.40
CA CYS A 98 2.51 -6.14 5.58
C CYS A 98 3.76 -6.76 4.96
N SER A 99 4.57 -5.93 4.31
CA SER A 99 5.75 -6.38 3.56
C SER A 99 6.79 -7.01 4.48
N TYR A 100 7.05 -6.40 5.65
CA TYR A 100 7.98 -6.94 6.65
C TYR A 100 7.56 -8.33 7.15
N PHE A 101 6.28 -8.49 7.52
CA PHE A 101 5.80 -9.74 8.14
C PHE A 101 5.47 -10.85 7.15
N ASN A 102 5.36 -10.55 5.85
CA ASN A 102 5.03 -11.53 4.81
C ASN A 102 6.18 -11.74 3.81
N ASP A 103 7.36 -11.18 4.10
CA ASP A 103 8.52 -11.20 3.20
C ASP A 103 8.14 -10.81 1.76
N ALA A 104 7.29 -9.78 1.65
CA ALA A 104 6.56 -9.49 0.42
C ALA A 104 7.49 -9.02 -0.71
N SER A 105 7.22 -9.51 -1.93
CA SER A 105 7.97 -9.16 -3.14
C SER A 105 7.05 -9.01 -4.35
N GLY A 106 7.45 -8.23 -5.35
CA GLY A 106 6.63 -8.00 -6.55
C GLY A 106 5.59 -6.88 -6.44
N GLY A 107 5.66 -6.07 -5.39
CA GLY A 107 4.90 -4.81 -5.25
C GLY A 107 3.39 -5.01 -5.39
N ALA A 108 2.76 -4.28 -6.32
CA ALA A 108 1.32 -4.34 -6.60
C ALA A 108 0.76 -5.73 -6.94
N SER A 109 1.62 -6.69 -7.31
CA SER A 109 1.24 -8.07 -7.64
C SER A 109 1.49 -9.06 -6.50
N ASP A 110 2.06 -8.61 -5.38
CA ASP A 110 2.27 -9.46 -4.21
C ASP A 110 0.93 -10.00 -3.69
N PRO A 111 0.79 -11.31 -3.46
CA PRO A 111 -0.49 -11.91 -3.07
C PRO A 111 -0.96 -11.49 -1.67
N ASN A 112 -0.06 -11.11 -0.75
CA ASN A 112 -0.40 -10.68 0.60
C ASN A 112 -0.48 -9.16 0.72
N CYS A 113 0.39 -8.43 0.02
CA CYS A 113 0.63 -7.01 0.24
C CYS A 113 0.34 -6.14 -0.98
N GLY A 114 0.00 -6.71 -2.14
CA GLY A 114 -0.25 -5.95 -3.36
C GLY A 114 -1.44 -4.98 -3.25
N ALA A 115 -2.44 -5.30 -2.41
CA ALA A 115 -3.53 -4.39 -2.10
C ALA A 115 -3.05 -3.19 -1.25
N ALA A 116 -2.22 -3.43 -0.24
CA ALA A 116 -1.63 -2.38 0.58
C ALA A 116 -0.65 -1.51 -0.22
N PHE A 117 0.13 -2.12 -1.13
CA PHE A 117 1.01 -1.40 -2.06
C PHE A 117 0.21 -0.41 -2.90
N LYS A 118 -0.87 -0.87 -3.56
CA LYS A 118 -1.75 -0.01 -4.39
C LYS A 118 -2.42 1.09 -3.58
N ALA A 119 -2.83 0.79 -2.34
CA ALA A 119 -3.40 1.80 -1.45
C ALA A 119 -2.37 2.87 -1.07
N ALA A 120 -1.09 2.53 -1.00
CA ALA A 120 -0.03 3.49 -0.70
C ALA A 120 0.39 4.34 -1.91
N GLU A 121 0.08 3.95 -3.16
CA GLU A 121 0.60 4.61 -4.37
C GLU A 121 0.27 6.10 -4.44
N ASP A 122 -0.93 6.54 -4.03
CA ASP A 122 -1.28 7.95 -4.04
C ASP A 122 -0.66 8.74 -2.88
N ASP A 123 -0.36 8.09 -1.75
CA ASP A 123 0.38 8.71 -0.64
C ASP A 123 1.80 9.14 -1.06
N TYR A 124 2.44 8.44 -2.00
CA TYR A 124 3.77 8.83 -2.54
C TYR A 124 3.77 10.22 -3.15
N LEU A 125 2.71 10.57 -3.89
CA LEU A 125 2.63 11.84 -4.62
C LEU A 125 1.89 12.90 -3.81
N LEU A 126 0.80 12.53 -3.16
CA LEU A 126 -0.09 13.47 -2.49
C LEU A 126 0.35 13.75 -1.05
N GLY A 127 1.08 12.85 -0.39
CA GLY A 127 1.55 13.11 0.98
C GLY A 127 2.57 14.25 1.10
N VAL A 128 3.26 14.61 0.02
CA VAL A 128 4.07 15.84 -0.02
C VAL A 128 3.17 17.07 -0.02
N VAL A 129 2.15 17.06 -0.87
CA VAL A 129 1.19 18.16 -1.02
C VAL A 129 0.42 18.39 0.27
N ASP A 130 0.06 17.29 0.96
CA ASP A 130 -0.68 17.31 2.22
C ASP A 130 0.21 17.56 3.45
N GLY A 131 1.51 17.80 3.24
CA GLY A 131 2.42 18.23 4.30
C GLY A 131 2.87 17.13 5.25
N CYS A 132 2.80 15.86 4.86
CA CYS A 132 3.22 14.72 5.69
C CYS A 132 4.75 14.54 5.79
N SER A 133 5.53 15.46 5.21
CA SER A 133 6.99 15.40 5.18
C SER A 133 7.62 15.60 6.56
N GLN A 134 8.53 14.70 6.95
CA GLN A 134 9.23 14.70 8.24
C GLN A 134 10.70 14.28 8.10
N THR A 135 11.51 14.48 9.12
CA THR A 135 12.89 13.96 9.14
C THR A 135 12.89 12.47 9.47
N ASN A 136 13.66 11.67 8.72
CA ASN A 136 13.84 10.26 9.06
C ASN A 136 14.57 10.12 10.41
N PRO A 137 14.10 9.23 11.30
CA PRO A 137 14.80 8.97 12.54
C PRO A 137 16.07 8.15 12.30
N THR A 138 17.05 8.30 13.19
CA THR A 138 18.29 7.51 13.20
C THR A 138 18.27 6.54 14.39
N ASN A 139 17.38 5.57 14.33
CA ASN A 139 17.22 4.57 15.38
C ASN A 139 18.15 3.38 15.15
N ALA A 140 18.66 2.76 16.22
CA ALA A 140 19.29 1.45 16.13
C ALA A 140 18.25 0.39 15.72
N VAL A 141 18.69 -0.68 15.05
CA VAL A 141 17.81 -1.79 14.67
C VAL A 141 17.20 -2.41 15.91
N SER A 142 15.88 -2.55 15.91
CA SER A 142 15.08 -3.16 16.97
C SER A 142 13.90 -3.91 16.34
N LYS A 143 14.06 -5.21 16.10
CA LYS A 143 13.00 -6.06 15.54
C LYS A 143 11.77 -6.10 16.46
N PRO A 144 10.55 -6.16 15.90
CA PRO A 144 9.33 -6.22 16.69
C PRO A 144 9.22 -7.57 17.41
N THR A 145 8.71 -7.55 18.64
CA THR A 145 8.45 -8.76 19.42
C THR A 145 7.00 -9.25 19.30
N ALA A 146 6.11 -8.39 18.80
CA ALA A 146 4.72 -8.74 18.52
C ALA A 146 4.55 -9.15 17.06
N THR A 147 3.59 -10.03 16.82
CA THR A 147 3.20 -10.46 15.47
C THR A 147 1.82 -9.90 15.12
N PRO A 148 1.49 -9.77 13.81
CA PRO A 148 0.16 -9.37 13.38
C PRO A 148 -0.92 -10.34 13.84
N VAL A 149 -2.14 -9.83 14.02
CA VAL A 149 -3.34 -10.62 14.30
C VAL A 149 -4.23 -10.58 13.06
N CYS A 150 -4.55 -11.74 12.48
CA CYS A 150 -5.39 -11.86 11.29
C CYS A 150 -6.70 -12.56 11.62
N THR A 151 -7.82 -11.99 11.16
CA THR A 151 -9.17 -12.54 11.32
C THR A 151 -9.89 -12.64 10.00
#